data_AF-A0A4R5CYH6-F1
#
_entry.id   AF-A0A4R5CYH6-F1
#
_cell.length_a   1.000
_cell.length_b   1.000
_cell.length_c   1.000
_cell.angle_alpha   90.00
_cell.angle_beta   90.00
_cell.angle_gamma   90.00
#
_symmetry.space_group_name_H-M   'P 1'
#
loop_
_entity.id
_entity.type
_entity.pdbx_description
1 polymer ?
#
loop_
_entity_poly.entity_id
_entity_poly.type
_entity_poly.pdbx_seq_one_letter_code
_entity_poly.pdbx_strand_id
1 'polypeptide(L)'
;MKLLLTLQLLFITTLFFGQNNKTKEAALFLDSALISADTMKYFNPDEIASVNVIKNDTVINNLHYVGQIHITSKNPKKYAFINLEQVKSKFTKIKNNDVIYMINGAFIKDNYKTFKIDKNYILKIEITNSNEFYNLRDSAVKFDIINILVKTKENLDNENKIILRG
;
A
#
# COMPACT_ATOMS: atom_id res chain seq x y z
N MET A 1 35.68 -20.05 29.85
CA MET A 1 35.89 -20.34 28.42
C MET A 1 34.64 -20.82 27.69
N LYS A 2 33.88 -21.79 28.23
CA LYS A 2 32.68 -22.35 27.56
C LYS A 2 31.55 -21.32 27.32
N LEU A 3 31.33 -20.40 28.26
CA LEU A 3 30.28 -19.36 28.17
C LEU A 3 30.53 -18.35 27.02
N LEU A 4 31.79 -18.00 26.77
CA LEU A 4 32.17 -17.04 25.73
C LEU A 4 31.97 -17.65 24.33
N LEU A 5 32.35 -18.93 24.17
CA LEU A 5 32.14 -19.71 22.95
C LEU A 5 30.65 -19.89 22.63
N THR A 6 29.81 -20.15 23.64
CA THR A 6 28.35 -20.25 23.44
C THR A 6 27.72 -18.93 23.01
N LEU A 7 28.21 -17.79 23.54
CA LEU A 7 27.69 -16.48 23.17
C LEU A 7 28.07 -16.09 21.73
N GLN A 8 29.29 -16.42 21.31
CA GLN A 8 29.74 -16.23 19.93
C GLN A 8 28.94 -17.09 18.95
N LEU A 9 28.64 -18.34 19.31
CA LEU A 9 27.83 -19.23 18.48
C LEU A 9 26.40 -18.68 18.29
N LEU A 10 25.81 -18.12 19.35
CA LEU A 10 24.47 -17.52 19.31
C LEU A 10 24.41 -16.26 18.43
N PHE A 11 25.49 -15.47 18.41
CA PHE A 11 25.61 -14.28 17.55
C PHE A 11 25.75 -14.65 16.07
N ILE A 12 26.46 -15.74 15.77
CA ILE A 12 26.65 -16.20 14.40
C ILE A 12 25.34 -16.73 13.82
N THR A 13 24.56 -17.50 14.59
CA THR A 13 23.29 -18.05 14.12
C THR A 13 22.25 -16.96 13.86
N THR A 14 22.17 -15.91 14.68
CA THR A 14 21.23 -14.78 14.45
C THR A 14 21.59 -13.96 13.20
N LEU A 15 22.88 -13.85 12.87
CA LEU A 15 23.33 -13.18 11.63
C LEU A 15 22.95 -13.99 10.37
N PHE A 16 23.01 -15.33 10.43
CA PHE A 16 22.62 -16.19 9.30
C PHE A 16 21.09 -16.29 9.14
N PHE A 17 20.32 -16.34 10.23
CA PHE A 17 18.85 -16.32 10.17
C PHE A 17 18.27 -14.94 9.84
N GLY A 18 19.06 -13.86 9.94
CA GLY A 18 18.66 -12.50 9.55
C GLY A 18 18.60 -12.25 8.04
N GLN A 19 19.05 -13.18 7.21
CA GLN A 19 18.81 -13.13 5.76
C GLN A 19 17.39 -13.58 5.46
N ASN A 20 16.41 -12.75 5.83
CA ASN A 20 15.09 -12.80 5.23
C ASN A 20 15.29 -12.77 3.71
N ASN A 21 14.81 -13.82 3.03
CA ASN A 21 14.69 -13.86 1.58
C ASN A 21 13.72 -12.76 1.14
N LYS A 22 14.19 -11.51 1.09
CA LYS A 22 13.49 -10.45 0.39
C LYS A 22 13.47 -10.88 -1.06
N THR A 23 12.29 -11.30 -1.51
CA THR A 23 11.97 -11.41 -2.94
C THR A 23 12.51 -10.14 -3.59
N LYS A 24 13.48 -10.33 -4.50
CA LYS A 24 14.05 -9.19 -5.21
C LYS A 24 13.00 -8.74 -6.21
N GLU A 25 12.27 -7.68 -5.87
CA GLU A 25 11.19 -7.15 -6.69
C GLU A 25 11.74 -6.24 -7.80
N ALA A 26 11.02 -6.15 -8.91
CA ALA A 26 11.26 -5.16 -9.94
C ALA A 26 10.55 -3.84 -9.56
N ALA A 27 11.18 -2.71 -9.86
CA ALA A 27 10.53 -1.41 -9.72
C ALA A 27 9.45 -1.26 -10.79
N LEU A 28 8.23 -0.93 -10.38
CA LEU A 28 7.09 -0.80 -11.29
C LEU A 28 6.76 0.67 -11.53
N PHE A 29 6.75 1.06 -12.80
CA PHE A 29 6.38 2.39 -13.24
C PHE A 29 5.14 2.33 -14.11
N LEU A 30 4.18 3.20 -13.83
CA LEU A 30 3.02 3.43 -14.68
C LEU A 30 3.04 4.90 -15.10
N ASP A 31 3.17 5.16 -16.39
CA ASP A 31 3.29 6.52 -16.94
C ASP A 31 4.37 7.37 -16.23
N SER A 32 5.54 6.76 -16.01
CA SER A 32 6.68 7.31 -15.25
C SER A 32 6.50 7.44 -13.74
N ALA A 33 5.30 7.17 -13.20
CA ALA A 33 5.09 7.16 -11.76
C ALA A 33 5.50 5.80 -11.16
N LEU A 34 6.44 5.80 -10.22
CA LEU A 34 6.72 4.62 -9.39
C LEU A 34 5.48 4.26 -8.59
N ILE A 35 5.00 3.03 -8.73
CA ILE A 35 3.80 2.48 -8.08
C ILE A 35 4.11 1.15 -7.41
N SER A 36 3.25 0.74 -6.47
CA SER A 36 3.29 -0.60 -5.89
C SER A 36 2.65 -1.62 -6.84
N ALA A 37 3.06 -2.89 -6.76
CA ALA A 37 2.39 -3.97 -7.50
C ALA A 37 0.90 -4.10 -7.14
N ASP A 38 0.53 -3.78 -5.88
CA ASP A 38 -0.87 -3.77 -5.45
C ASP A 38 -1.71 -2.73 -6.18
N THR A 39 -1.12 -1.60 -6.59
CA THR A 39 -1.80 -0.59 -7.40
C THR A 39 -2.31 -1.18 -8.72
N MET A 40 -1.61 -2.16 -9.31
CA MET A 40 -2.01 -2.78 -10.58
C MET A 40 -3.29 -3.61 -10.47
N LYS A 41 -3.66 -4.09 -9.28
CA LYS A 41 -4.94 -4.81 -9.07
C LYS A 41 -6.16 -3.96 -9.43
N TYR A 42 -5.98 -2.64 -9.42
CA TYR A 42 -7.02 -1.65 -9.67
C TYR A 42 -6.88 -0.96 -11.04
N PHE A 43 -5.91 -1.39 -11.86
CA PHE A 43 -5.68 -0.85 -13.19
C PHE A 43 -6.41 -1.69 -14.24
N ASN A 44 -7.08 -1.04 -15.20
CA ASN A 44 -7.73 -1.75 -16.30
C ASN A 44 -6.67 -2.20 -17.33
N PRO A 45 -6.45 -3.51 -17.54
CA PRO A 45 -5.43 -3.99 -18.48
C PRO A 45 -5.67 -3.54 -19.92
N ASP A 46 -6.93 -3.29 -20.31
CA ASP A 46 -7.26 -2.80 -21.66
C ASP A 46 -6.77 -1.38 -21.92
N GLU A 47 -6.39 -0.65 -20.87
CA GLU A 47 -5.82 0.70 -20.97
C GLU A 47 -4.29 0.69 -21.09
N ILE A 48 -3.64 -0.48 -21.09
CA ILE A 48 -2.21 -0.59 -21.33
C ILE A 48 -1.93 -0.40 -22.83
N ALA A 49 -1.02 0.51 -23.16
CA ALA A 49 -0.50 0.70 -24.50
C ALA A 49 0.74 -0.14 -24.74
N SER A 50 1.66 -0.18 -23.78
CA SER A 50 2.90 -0.95 -23.88
C SER A 50 3.48 -1.30 -22.52
N VAL A 51 4.31 -2.36 -22.50
CA VAL A 51 5.10 -2.76 -21.34
C VAL A 51 6.53 -2.94 -21.81
N ASN A 52 7.47 -2.27 -21.15
CA ASN A 52 8.90 -2.39 -21.38
C ASN A 52 9.58 -2.91 -20.10
N VAL A 53 10.50 -3.87 -20.25
CA VAL A 53 11.20 -4.50 -19.12
C VAL A 53 12.69 -4.23 -19.25
N ILE A 54 13.26 -3.59 -18.23
CA ILE A 54 14.70 -3.32 -18.11
C ILE A 54 15.27 -4.27 -17.06
N LYS A 55 16.22 -5.11 -17.46
CA LYS A 55 16.78 -6.21 -16.65
C LYS A 55 18.10 -5.82 -16.00
N ASN A 56 18.13 -4.68 -15.33
CA ASN A 56 19.29 -4.20 -14.60
C ASN A 56 18.92 -3.80 -13.17
N ASP A 57 19.85 -4.07 -12.26
CA ASP A 57 19.70 -3.64 -10.88
C ASP A 57 19.61 -2.11 -10.82
N THR A 58 18.69 -1.60 -10.00
CA THR A 58 18.49 -0.17 -9.81
C THR A 58 18.22 0.15 -8.36
N VAL A 59 18.58 1.37 -7.94
CA VAL A 59 18.32 1.88 -6.60
C VAL A 59 17.42 3.10 -6.72
N ILE A 60 16.24 3.04 -6.11
CA ILE A 60 15.27 4.14 -6.11
C ILE A 60 14.87 4.39 -4.65
N ASN A 61 15.03 5.62 -4.17
CA ASN A 61 14.72 5.99 -2.78
C ASN A 61 15.36 5.07 -1.72
N ASN A 62 16.64 4.71 -1.94
CA ASN A 62 17.40 3.77 -1.09
C ASN A 62 16.86 2.33 -1.05
N LEU A 63 15.95 1.97 -1.96
CA LEU A 63 15.47 0.60 -2.13
C LEU A 63 16.13 -0.02 -3.37
N HIS A 64 16.66 -1.22 -3.21
CA HIS A 64 17.26 -2.01 -4.29
C HIS A 64 16.18 -2.83 -5.02
N TYR A 65 16.22 -2.77 -6.35
CA TYR A 65 15.36 -3.53 -7.25
C TYR A 65 16.23 -4.28 -8.27
N VAL A 66 15.78 -5.46 -8.72
CA VAL A 66 16.51 -6.31 -9.71
C VAL A 66 16.13 -6.06 -11.16
N GLY A 67 15.42 -4.97 -11.40
CA GLY A 67 14.88 -4.64 -12.70
C GLY A 67 13.83 -3.56 -12.61
N GLN A 68 13.33 -3.17 -13.77
CA GLN A 68 12.30 -2.15 -13.91
C GLN A 68 11.26 -2.63 -14.92
N ILE A 69 9.99 -2.41 -14.60
CA ILE A 69 8.87 -2.64 -15.50
C ILE A 69 8.22 -1.28 -15.74
N HIS A 70 8.25 -0.81 -16.99
CA HIS A 70 7.66 0.45 -17.42
C HIS A 70 6.40 0.15 -18.20
N ILE A 71 5.25 0.48 -17.62
CA ILE A 71 3.93 0.37 -18.22
C ILE A 71 3.52 1.75 -18.71
N THR A 72 3.19 1.84 -19.99
CA THR A 72 2.63 3.06 -20.59
C THR A 72 1.15 2.82 -20.82
N SER A 73 0.29 3.70 -20.33
CA SER A 73 -1.13 3.65 -20.62
C SER A 73 -1.44 4.32 -21.96
N LYS A 74 -2.60 3.98 -22.54
CA LYS A 74 -3.11 4.63 -23.76
C LYS A 74 -3.36 6.12 -23.56
N ASN A 75 -3.62 6.56 -22.33
CA ASN A 75 -3.90 7.95 -21.96
C ASN A 75 -3.14 8.36 -20.68
N PRO A 76 -1.83 8.66 -20.75
CA PRO A 76 -1.00 8.91 -19.56
C PRO A 76 -1.49 10.05 -18.66
N LYS A 77 -2.16 11.05 -19.25
CA LYS A 77 -2.69 12.21 -18.52
C LYS A 77 -4.01 11.93 -17.79
N LYS A 78 -4.61 10.75 -17.98
CA LYS A 78 -5.89 10.38 -17.37
C LYS A 78 -5.76 10.15 -15.87
N TYR A 79 -4.63 9.60 -15.43
CA TYR A 79 -4.44 9.15 -14.05
C TYR A 79 -3.93 10.27 -13.15
N ALA A 80 -4.63 10.49 -12.04
CA ALA A 80 -4.26 11.45 -11.03
C ALA A 80 -3.76 10.71 -9.78
N PHE A 81 -2.59 10.08 -9.88
CA PHE A 81 -2.01 9.31 -8.79
C PHE A 81 -1.70 10.18 -7.57
N ILE A 82 -2.23 9.76 -6.42
CA ILE A 82 -1.96 10.34 -5.11
C ILE A 82 -1.44 9.27 -4.15
N ASN A 83 -0.59 9.67 -3.22
CA ASN A 83 -0.08 8.79 -2.15
C ASN A 83 -1.03 8.77 -0.93
N LEU A 84 -0.78 7.89 0.03
CA LEU A 84 -1.61 7.72 1.23
C LEU A 84 -1.68 8.98 2.12
N GLU A 85 -0.59 9.75 2.19
CA GLU A 85 -0.56 11.01 2.94
C GLU A 85 -1.42 12.10 2.28
N GLN A 86 -1.41 12.15 0.95
CA GLN A 86 -2.30 13.00 0.17
C GLN A 86 -3.75 12.55 0.29
N VAL A 87 -4.03 11.25 0.39
CA VAL A 87 -5.37 10.75 0.72
C VAL A 87 -5.82 11.30 2.08
N LYS A 88 -5.00 11.15 3.12
CA LYS A 88 -5.30 11.68 4.46
C LYS A 88 -5.58 13.17 4.44
N SER A 89 -4.71 13.98 3.85
CA SER A 89 -4.83 15.44 3.86
C SER A 89 -5.96 15.99 2.98
N LYS A 90 -6.27 15.35 1.84
CA LYS A 90 -7.30 15.83 0.90
C LYS A 90 -8.71 15.34 1.23
N PHE A 91 -8.85 14.17 1.84
CA PHE A 91 -10.14 13.51 2.03
C PHE A 91 -10.57 13.38 3.49
N THR A 92 -9.70 13.73 4.44
CA THR A 92 -10.02 13.62 5.87
C THR A 92 -9.64 14.90 6.61
N LYS A 93 -10.16 15.04 7.83
CA LYS A 93 -9.80 16.14 8.76
C LYS A 93 -8.78 15.70 9.82
N ILE A 94 -8.19 14.51 9.67
CA ILE A 94 -7.28 13.92 10.64
C ILE A 94 -5.95 14.66 10.59
N LYS A 95 -5.57 15.32 11.70
CA LYS A 95 -4.30 16.06 11.81
C LYS A 95 -3.19 15.17 12.39
N ASN A 96 -3.29 14.85 13.68
CA ASN A 96 -2.16 14.34 14.46
C ASN A 96 -2.26 12.88 14.90
N ASN A 97 -3.36 12.18 14.58
CA ASN A 97 -3.47 10.77 14.93
C ASN A 97 -2.66 9.89 13.98
N ASP A 98 -2.13 8.81 14.53
CA ASP A 98 -1.60 7.69 13.76
C ASP A 98 -2.71 7.08 12.92
N VAL A 99 -2.37 6.69 11.69
CA VAL A 99 -3.33 6.22 10.71
C VAL A 99 -2.94 4.86 10.16
N ILE A 100 -3.91 3.95 10.19
CA ILE A 100 -3.84 2.66 9.49
C ILE A 100 -4.65 2.78 8.20
N TYR A 101 -4.10 2.32 7.09
CA TYR A 101 -4.76 2.41 5.79
C TYR A 101 -5.27 1.05 5.34
N MET A 102 -6.47 1.07 4.78
CA MET A 102 -7.11 -0.07 4.15
C MET A 102 -7.57 0.32 2.75
N ILE A 103 -7.68 -0.67 1.86
CA ILE A 103 -8.32 -0.54 0.56
C ILE A 103 -9.33 -1.67 0.41
N ASN A 104 -10.60 -1.33 0.17
CA ASN A 104 -11.72 -2.28 0.13
C ASN A 104 -11.73 -3.27 1.31
N GLY A 105 -11.46 -2.80 2.53
CA GLY A 105 -11.42 -3.67 3.70
C GLY A 105 -10.12 -4.47 3.91
N ALA A 106 -9.15 -4.39 3.02
CA ALA A 106 -7.85 -5.06 3.18
C ALA A 106 -6.76 -4.09 3.66
N PHE A 107 -6.01 -4.47 4.70
CA PHE A 107 -4.91 -3.66 5.25
C PHE A 107 -3.73 -3.53 4.28
N ILE A 108 -3.23 -2.30 4.14
CA ILE A 108 -1.97 -2.02 3.45
C ILE A 108 -0.83 -2.24 4.45
N LYS A 109 -0.13 -3.37 4.33
CA LYS A 109 0.94 -3.79 5.26
C LYS A 109 2.33 -3.31 4.82
N ASP A 110 2.57 -3.32 3.52
CA ASP A 110 3.87 -3.03 2.92
C ASP A 110 3.78 -1.85 1.94
N ASN A 111 4.94 -1.38 1.45
CA ASN A 111 5.03 -0.40 0.37
C ASN A 111 4.31 0.95 0.63
N TYR A 112 4.11 1.32 1.88
CA TYR A 112 3.38 2.54 2.28
C TYR A 112 3.86 3.82 1.56
N LYS A 113 5.18 3.95 1.34
CA LYS A 113 5.79 5.11 0.66
C LYS A 113 5.58 5.13 -0.85
N THR A 114 5.45 3.96 -1.47
CA THR A 114 5.34 3.79 -2.93
C THR A 114 3.92 3.48 -3.38
N PHE A 115 3.02 3.17 -2.44
CA PHE A 115 1.60 2.97 -2.71
C PHE A 115 0.99 4.25 -3.23
N LYS A 116 0.43 4.16 -4.44
CA LYS A 116 -0.32 5.24 -5.07
C LYS A 116 -1.64 4.70 -5.56
N ILE A 117 -2.62 5.58 -5.58
CA ILE A 117 -3.96 5.31 -6.07
C ILE A 117 -4.41 6.46 -6.95
N ASP A 118 -5.12 6.16 -8.03
CA ASP A 118 -5.74 7.21 -8.83
C ASP A 118 -6.89 7.85 -8.04
N LYS A 119 -6.80 9.16 -7.82
CA LYS A 119 -7.83 9.95 -7.14
C LYS A 119 -9.20 9.74 -7.78
N ASN A 120 -9.26 9.61 -9.11
CA ASN A 120 -10.51 9.48 -9.85
C ASN A 120 -11.17 8.11 -9.68
N TYR A 121 -10.40 7.12 -9.19
CA TYR A 121 -10.86 5.76 -8.96
C TYR A 121 -11.32 5.51 -7.51
N ILE A 122 -11.12 6.48 -6.61
CA ILE A 122 -11.71 6.46 -5.26
C ILE A 122 -13.22 6.66 -5.39
N LEU A 123 -13.98 5.75 -4.79
CA LEU A 123 -15.43 5.84 -4.63
C LEU A 123 -15.76 6.65 -3.37
N LYS A 124 -15.24 6.22 -2.22
CA LYS A 124 -15.53 6.80 -0.92
C LYS A 124 -14.39 6.54 0.06
N ILE A 125 -14.23 7.43 1.05
CA ILE A 125 -13.36 7.21 2.20
C ILE A 125 -14.22 6.96 3.44
N GLU A 126 -13.91 5.91 4.17
CA GLU A 126 -14.53 5.58 5.45
C GLU A 126 -13.48 5.68 6.55
N ILE A 127 -13.85 6.34 7.64
CA ILE A 127 -12.95 6.59 8.77
C ILE A 127 -13.55 5.90 9.98
N THR A 128 -12.75 5.08 10.65
CA THR A 128 -13.13 4.43 11.90
C THR A 128 -12.10 4.77 12.96
N ASN A 129 -12.54 5.38 14.05
CA ASN A 129 -11.64 5.68 15.15
C ASN A 129 -11.44 4.45 16.05
N SER A 130 -10.23 4.28 16.59
CA SER A 130 -9.92 3.21 17.55
C SER A 130 -10.90 3.09 18.73
N ASN A 131 -11.54 4.18 19.16
CA ASN A 131 -12.52 4.19 20.25
C ASN A 131 -13.85 3.51 19.91
N GLU A 132 -14.15 3.34 18.64
CA GLU A 132 -15.35 2.64 18.16
C GLU A 132 -15.23 1.12 18.39
N PHE A 133 -14.02 0.59 18.51
CA PHE A 133 -13.80 -0.81 18.85
C PHE A 133 -13.88 -1.02 20.36
N TYR A 134 -14.84 -1.84 20.80
CA TYR A 134 -15.08 -2.13 22.23
C TYR A 134 -13.79 -2.54 22.97
N ASN A 135 -13.00 -3.44 22.38
CA ASN A 135 -11.77 -3.95 22.99
C ASN A 135 -10.60 -2.93 23.01
N LEU A 136 -10.69 -1.83 22.26
CA LEU A 136 -9.62 -0.82 22.15
C LEU A 136 -10.04 0.55 22.70
N ARG A 137 -11.28 0.67 23.19
CA ARG A 137 -11.84 1.94 23.68
C ARG A 137 -11.02 2.55 24.81
N ASP A 138 -10.57 1.72 25.74
CA ASP A 138 -9.78 2.18 26.90
C ASP A 138 -8.27 2.05 26.68
N SER A 139 -7.83 1.66 25.48
CA SER A 139 -6.42 1.57 25.14
C SER A 139 -5.76 2.95 25.16
N ALA A 140 -4.54 3.04 25.71
CA ALA A 140 -3.70 4.23 25.63
C ALA A 140 -3.26 4.56 24.19
N VAL A 141 -3.23 3.56 23.30
CA VAL A 141 -2.87 3.74 21.90
C VAL A 141 -4.13 4.12 21.12
N LYS A 142 -4.12 5.32 20.53
CA LYS A 142 -5.20 5.85 19.71
C LYS A 142 -4.75 5.98 18.26
N PHE A 143 -5.57 5.50 17.35
CA PHE A 143 -5.34 5.60 15.91
C PHE A 143 -6.67 5.74 15.17
N ASP A 144 -6.59 6.19 13.93
CA ASP A 144 -7.69 6.20 12.97
C ASP A 144 -7.42 5.16 11.87
N ILE A 145 -8.47 4.53 11.38
CA ILE A 145 -8.42 3.67 10.21
C ILE A 145 -9.04 4.43 9.04
N ILE A 146 -8.27 4.64 7.97
CA ILE A 146 -8.76 5.17 6.70
C ILE A 146 -8.96 3.99 5.75
N ASN A 147 -10.21 3.62 5.50
CA ASN A 147 -10.58 2.63 4.49
C ASN A 147 -10.95 3.35 3.18
N ILE A 148 -10.15 3.08 2.14
CA ILE A 148 -10.33 3.62 0.80
C ILE A 148 -11.18 2.64 0.00
N LEU A 149 -12.44 2.99 -0.25
CA LEU A 149 -13.30 2.24 -1.16
C LEU A 149 -13.04 2.74 -2.58
N VAL A 150 -12.67 1.84 -3.48
CA VAL A 150 -12.48 2.14 -4.92
C VAL A 150 -13.68 1.73 -5.75
N LYS A 151 -13.75 2.18 -7.00
CA LYS A 151 -14.80 1.86 -7.97
C LYS A 151 -14.67 0.43 -8.52
N THR A 152 -14.81 -0.57 -7.66
CA THR A 152 -15.00 -1.97 -8.05
C THR A 152 -16.49 -2.27 -8.26
N LYS A 153 -16.81 -3.31 -9.04
CA LYS A 153 -18.19 -3.77 -9.23
C LYS A 153 -18.88 -4.03 -7.89
N GLU A 154 -18.21 -4.75 -6.99
CA GLU A 154 -18.73 -5.06 -5.65
C GLU A 154 -19.09 -3.81 -4.85
N ASN A 155 -18.20 -2.81 -4.82
CA ASN A 155 -18.46 -1.57 -4.06
C ASN A 155 -19.60 -0.75 -4.68
N LEU A 156 -19.66 -0.67 -6.01
CA LEU A 156 -20.74 0.02 -6.72
C LEU A 156 -22.09 -0.67 -6.50
N ASP A 157 -22.12 -2.00 -6.51
CA ASP A 157 -23.33 -2.77 -6.24
C ASP A 157 -23.79 -2.61 -4.79
N ASN A 158 -22.86 -2.49 -3.84
CA ASN A 158 -23.19 -2.30 -2.42
C ASN A 158 -23.64 -0.88 -2.10
N GLU A 159 -23.14 0.15 -2.77
CA GLU A 159 -23.61 1.53 -2.61
C GLU A 159 -25.06 1.71 -3.08
N ASN A 160 -25.45 1.00 -4.14
CA ASN A 160 -26.82 1.06 -4.69
C ASN A 160 -27.85 0.24 -3.90
N LYS A 161 -27.42 -0.56 -2.90
CA LYS A 161 -28.34 -1.30 -2.03
C LYS A 161 -28.88 -0.37 -0.94
N ILE A 162 -30.11 0.10 -1.12
CA ILE A 162 -30.86 0.78 -0.05
C ILE A 162 -31.21 -0.25 1.02
N ILE A 163 -30.59 -0.14 2.20
CA ILE A 163 -30.98 -0.93 3.37
C ILE A 163 -32.16 -0.24 4.04
N LEU A 164 -33.36 -0.79 3.88
CA LEU A 164 -34.51 -0.42 4.70
C LEU A 164 -34.27 -0.97 6.12
N ARG A 165 -33.99 -0.11 7.09
CA ARG A 165 -33.92 -0.48 8.50
C ARG A 165 -35.32 -0.29 9.10
N GLY A 166 -35.92 -1.40 9.55
CA GLY A 166 -37.16 -1.40 10.33
C GLY A 166 -36.91 -1.05 11.79
#